data_AF-A0A4P5V1Y3-F1
#
_entry.id   AF-A0A4P5V1Y3-F1
#
_cell.length_a   1.000
_cell.length_b   1.000
_cell.length_c   1.000
_cell.angle_alpha   90.00
_cell.angle_beta   90.00
_cell.angle_gamma   90.00
#
_symmetry.space_group_name_H-M   'P 1'
#
loop_
_entity.id
_entity.type
_entity.pdbx_description
1 polymer ?
#
loop_
_entity_poly.entity_id
_entity_poly.type
_entity_poly.pdbx_seq_one_letter_code
_entity_poly.pdbx_strand_id
1 'polypeptide(L)'
;MNEKELVLLWNDKRSQITAAQMGPTIILAGVLVLLAVGNIGAMSAAAKYLVLGIVAASGILASVTQFAAAREGQSVCADLAALGPKTAVGKGVAGSASAISVFGGLVVVLDLVVFLLAANLLLS
;
A
#
# COMPACT_ATOMS: atom_id res chain seq x y z
N MET A 1 15.26 18.20 -14.39
CA MET A 1 14.03 17.73 -15.06
C MET A 1 13.09 18.92 -15.23
N ASN A 2 12.31 18.94 -16.29
CA ASN A 2 11.24 19.93 -16.47
C ASN A 2 9.94 19.48 -15.78
N GLU A 3 8.93 20.35 -15.73
CA GLU A 3 7.64 20.06 -15.08
C GLU A 3 6.98 18.79 -15.63
N LYS A 4 6.96 18.60 -16.95
CA LYS A 4 6.34 17.43 -17.59
C LYS A 4 6.99 16.13 -17.15
N GLU A 5 8.32 16.09 -17.11
CA GLU A 5 9.09 14.91 -16.68
C GLU A 5 8.81 14.56 -15.22
N LEU A 6 8.74 15.56 -14.34
CA LEU A 6 8.44 15.34 -12.93
C LEU A 6 6.98 14.89 -12.70
N VAL A 7 6.02 15.42 -13.47
CA VAL A 7 4.63 14.97 -13.42
C VAL A 7 4.49 13.53 -13.93
N LEU A 8 5.25 13.13 -14.96
CA LEU A 8 5.28 11.74 -15.40
C LEU A 8 5.90 10.82 -14.34
N LEU A 9 7.00 11.25 -13.72
CA LEU A 9 7.62 10.51 -12.63
C LEU A 9 6.67 10.36 -11.44
N TRP A 10 5.93 11.42 -11.08
CA TRP A 10 4.87 11.37 -10.07
C TRP A 10 3.81 10.31 -10.38
N ASN A 11 3.32 10.29 -11.62
CA ASN A 11 2.32 9.33 -12.07
C ASN A 11 2.86 7.89 -12.00
N ASP A 12 4.14 7.69 -12.35
CA ASP A 12 4.80 6.40 -12.21
C ASP A 12 4.86 5.95 -10.74
N LYS A 13 5.32 6.81 -9.81
CA LYS A 13 5.35 6.47 -8.37
C LYS A 13 3.97 6.15 -7.81
N ARG A 14 2.94 6.89 -8.22
CA ARG A 14 1.54 6.58 -7.89
C ARG A 14 1.08 5.24 -8.44
N SER A 15 1.49 4.89 -9.66
CA SER A 15 1.19 3.60 -10.26
C SER A 15 1.85 2.47 -9.47
N GLN A 16 3.12 2.65 -9.06
CA GLN A 16 3.84 1.67 -8.22
C GLN A 16 3.14 1.43 -6.87
N ILE A 17 2.67 2.48 -6.20
CA ILE A 17 1.88 2.36 -4.96
C ILE A 17 0.60 1.53 -5.20
N THR A 18 -0.13 1.83 -6.28
CA THR A 18 -1.35 1.10 -6.63
C THR A 18 -1.06 -0.36 -6.93
N ALA A 19 0.00 -0.64 -7.70
CA ALA A 19 0.41 -2.00 -8.04
C ALA A 19 0.84 -2.81 -6.81
N ALA A 20 1.55 -2.17 -5.86
CA ALA A 20 1.97 -2.82 -4.61
C ALA A 20 0.77 -3.31 -3.78
N GLN A 21 -0.37 -2.60 -3.84
CA GLN A 21 -1.58 -2.98 -3.11
C GLN A 21 -2.38 -4.14 -3.74
N MET A 22 -2.12 -4.46 -5.02
CA MET A 22 -2.84 -5.55 -5.70
C MET A 22 -2.56 -6.91 -5.06
N GLY A 23 -1.30 -7.17 -4.69
CA GLY A 23 -0.89 -8.43 -4.06
C GLY A 23 -1.66 -8.73 -2.76
N PRO A 24 -1.57 -7.86 -1.73
CA PRO A 24 -2.35 -8.03 -0.50
C PRO A 24 -3.84 -8.11 -0.74
N THR A 25 -4.40 -7.28 -1.62
CA THR A 25 -5.85 -7.28 -1.90
C THR A 25 -6.33 -8.62 -2.44
N ILE A 26 -5.58 -9.22 -3.38
CA ILE A 26 -5.89 -10.54 -3.95
C ILE A 26 -5.80 -11.62 -2.88
N ILE A 27 -4.76 -11.57 -2.03
CA ILE A 27 -4.57 -12.53 -0.93
C ILE A 27 -5.73 -12.44 0.06
N LEU A 28 -6.10 -11.23 0.49
CA LEU A 28 -7.23 -11.01 1.40
C LEU A 28 -8.56 -11.48 0.81
N ALA A 29 -8.80 -11.25 -0.47
CA ALA A 29 -9.98 -11.76 -1.16
C ALA A 29 -10.00 -13.30 -1.17
N GLY A 30 -8.86 -13.95 -1.46
CA GLY A 30 -8.72 -15.40 -1.41
C GLY A 30 -8.97 -15.96 -0.01
N VAL A 31 -8.42 -15.33 1.02
CA VAL A 31 -8.65 -15.69 2.42
C VAL A 31 -10.12 -15.53 2.80
N LEU A 32 -10.76 -14.42 2.42
CA LEU A 32 -12.19 -14.20 2.67
C LEU A 32 -13.05 -15.30 2.05
N VAL A 33 -12.79 -15.69 0.80
CA VAL A 33 -13.50 -16.79 0.15
C VAL A 33 -13.27 -18.09 0.92
N LEU A 34 -12.03 -18.45 1.24
CA LEU A 34 -11.71 -19.66 2.01
C LEU A 34 -12.43 -19.71 3.36
N LEU A 35 -12.55 -18.57 4.04
CA LEU A 35 -13.27 -18.45 5.31
C LEU A 35 -14.80 -18.54 5.13
N ALA A 36 -15.34 -18.02 4.02
CA ALA A 36 -16.78 -18.01 3.75
C ALA A 36 -17.32 -19.37 3.29
N VAL A 37 -16.54 -20.12 2.49
CA VAL A 37 -16.95 -21.46 2.01
C VAL A 37 -16.34 -22.62 2.80
N GLY A 38 -15.27 -22.39 3.55
CA GLY A 38 -14.55 -23.42 4.29
C GLY A 38 -15.03 -23.58 5.74
N ASN A 39 -14.97 -24.82 6.25
CA ASN A 39 -15.12 -25.06 7.68
C ASN A 39 -13.80 -24.72 8.39
N ILE A 40 -13.67 -23.49 8.89
CA ILE A 40 -12.48 -23.00 9.62
C ILE A 40 -12.12 -23.92 10.79
N GLY A 41 -13.13 -24.51 11.45
CA GLY A 41 -12.94 -25.46 12.55
C GLY A 41 -12.29 -26.78 12.12
N ALA A 42 -12.38 -27.15 10.84
CA ALA A 42 -11.77 -28.36 10.29
C ALA A 42 -10.33 -28.12 9.75
N MET A 43 -9.86 -26.87 9.69
CA MET A 43 -8.49 -26.58 9.25
C MET A 43 -7.47 -27.02 10.30
N SER A 44 -6.39 -27.67 9.86
CA SER A 44 -5.26 -27.96 10.74
C SER A 44 -4.62 -26.67 11.25
N ALA A 45 -4.02 -26.72 12.45
CA ALA A 45 -3.30 -25.59 13.01
C ALA A 45 -2.20 -25.09 12.06
N ALA A 46 -1.46 -25.99 11.42
CA ALA A 46 -0.43 -25.66 10.44
C ALA A 46 -0.99 -24.86 9.25
N ALA A 47 -2.17 -25.24 8.73
CA ALA A 47 -2.81 -24.50 7.63
C ALA A 47 -3.25 -23.10 8.06
N LYS A 48 -3.82 -22.95 9.26
CA LYS A 48 -4.21 -21.64 9.83
C LYS A 48 -3.01 -20.71 9.95
N TYR A 49 -1.90 -21.19 10.51
CA TYR A 49 -0.67 -20.41 10.63
C TYR A 49 -0.03 -20.07 9.27
N LEU A 50 -0.12 -20.98 8.29
CA LEU A 50 0.36 -20.70 6.93
C LEU A 50 -0.44 -19.56 6.29
N VAL A 51 -1.76 -19.54 6.44
CA VAL A 51 -2.61 -18.43 5.94
C VAL A 51 -2.21 -17.12 6.60
N LEU A 52 -2.03 -17.09 7.92
CA LEU A 52 -1.56 -15.89 8.64
C LEU A 52 -0.18 -15.44 8.16
N GLY A 53 0.74 -16.37 7.93
CA GLY A 53 2.06 -16.07 7.38
C GLY A 53 2.00 -15.43 5.98
N ILE A 54 1.13 -15.93 5.11
CA ILE A 54 0.92 -15.37 3.75
C ILE A 54 0.32 -13.96 3.82
N VAL A 55 -0.68 -13.74 4.68
CA VAL A 55 -1.28 -12.42 4.89
C VAL A 55 -0.23 -11.43 5.41
N ALA A 56 0.56 -11.83 6.42
CA ALA A 56 1.61 -10.99 6.98
C ALA A 56 2.70 -10.66 5.94
N ALA A 57 3.21 -11.67 5.24
CA ALA A 57 4.27 -11.49 4.25
C ALA A 57 3.85 -10.58 3.10
N SER A 58 2.63 -10.76 2.58
CA SER A 58 2.08 -9.90 1.52
C SER A 58 1.88 -8.46 1.97
N GLY A 59 1.31 -8.24 3.16
CA GLY A 59 1.12 -6.91 3.74
C GLY A 59 2.45 -6.17 3.96
N ILE A 60 3.43 -6.82 4.60
CA ILE A 60 4.76 -6.23 4.84
C ILE A 60 5.44 -5.81 3.53
N LEU A 61 5.43 -6.70 2.52
CA LEU A 61 6.05 -6.42 1.23
C LEU A 61 5.40 -5.20 0.56
N ALA A 62 4.07 -5.13 0.56
CA ALA A 62 3.33 -4.01 -0.01
C ALA A 62 3.59 -2.70 0.75
N SER A 63 3.61 -2.75 2.08
CA SER A 63 3.92 -1.59 2.94
C SER A 63 5.31 -1.04 2.63
N VAL A 64 6.35 -1.89 2.55
CA VAL A 64 7.72 -1.48 2.23
C VAL A 64 7.82 -0.79 0.87
N THR A 65 7.20 -1.38 -0.17
CA THR A 65 7.19 -0.78 -1.52
C THR A 65 6.46 0.57 -1.53
N GLN A 66 5.34 0.68 -0.81
CA GLN A 66 4.59 1.93 -0.72
C GLN A 66 5.37 3.02 0.00
N PHE A 67 6.10 2.70 1.07
CA PHE A 67 6.99 3.66 1.74
C PHE A 67 8.10 4.16 0.83
N ALA A 68 8.74 3.27 0.07
CA ALA A 68 9.78 3.66 -0.88
C ALA A 68 9.23 4.61 -1.95
N ALA A 69 8.09 4.26 -2.57
CA ALA A 69 7.43 5.09 -3.57
C ALA A 69 6.90 6.41 -3.00
N ALA A 70 6.42 6.42 -1.75
CA ALA A 70 5.98 7.62 -1.04
C ALA A 70 7.14 8.58 -0.79
N ARG A 71 8.28 8.07 -0.29
CA ARG A 71 9.49 8.87 -0.07
C ARG A 71 9.99 9.48 -1.39
N GLU A 72 10.03 8.68 -2.45
CA GLU A 72 10.41 9.16 -3.78
C GLU A 72 9.42 10.19 -4.33
N GLY A 73 8.12 9.98 -4.10
CA GLY A 73 7.07 10.94 -4.45
C GLY A 73 7.21 12.28 -3.72
N GLN A 74 7.63 12.28 -2.46
CA GLN A 74 7.94 13.52 -1.72
C GLN A 74 9.11 14.29 -2.34
N SER A 75 10.16 13.60 -2.78
CA SER A 75 11.25 14.24 -3.52
C SER A 75 10.76 14.86 -4.83
N VAL A 76 9.86 14.19 -5.55
CA VAL A 76 9.23 14.75 -6.76
C VAL A 76 8.42 16.01 -6.45
N CYS A 77 7.68 16.04 -5.34
CA CYS A 77 6.96 17.24 -4.90
C CYS A 77 7.93 18.40 -4.60
N ALA A 78 9.05 18.13 -3.94
CA ALA A 78 10.07 19.13 -3.62
C ALA A 78 10.74 19.69 -4.88
N ASP A 79 11.13 18.82 -5.82
CA ASP A 79 11.70 19.21 -7.10
C ASP A 79 10.73 20.05 -7.94
N LEU A 80 9.45 19.67 -7.97
CA LEU A 80 8.41 20.47 -8.60
C LEU A 80 8.28 21.82 -7.93
N ALA A 81 8.24 21.89 -6.60
CA ALA A 81 8.13 23.14 -5.87
C ALA A 81 9.25 24.13 -6.20
N ALA A 82 10.48 23.62 -6.39
CA ALA A 82 11.67 24.39 -6.73
C ALA A 82 11.73 24.90 -8.17
N LEU A 83 10.92 24.33 -9.10
CA LEU A 83 10.83 24.84 -10.47
C LEU A 83 10.15 26.23 -10.53
N GLY A 84 10.45 26.99 -11.59
CA GLY A 84 9.91 28.33 -11.88
C GLY A 84 8.40 28.38 -12.13
N PRO A 85 7.90 29.12 -13.15
CA PRO A 85 6.46 29.17 -13.40
C PRO A 85 5.93 27.76 -13.69
N LYS A 86 4.93 27.35 -12.91
CA LYS A 86 4.31 26.03 -12.93
C LYS A 86 2.89 26.12 -13.45
N THR A 87 2.45 25.09 -14.18
CA THR A 87 1.02 24.92 -14.48
C THR A 87 0.22 24.62 -13.20
N ALA A 88 -1.11 24.64 -13.32
CA ALA A 88 -1.98 24.22 -12.22
C ALA A 88 -1.71 22.76 -11.77
N VAL A 89 -1.34 21.88 -12.71
CA VAL A 89 -1.01 20.47 -12.42
C VAL A 89 0.27 20.39 -11.58
N GLY A 90 1.34 21.06 -11.99
CA GLY A 90 2.60 21.09 -11.23
C GLY A 90 2.43 21.69 -9.84
N LYS A 91 1.58 22.72 -9.68
CA LYS A 91 1.23 23.28 -8.36
C LYS A 91 0.50 22.27 -7.47
N GLY A 92 -0.47 21.53 -8.03
CA GLY A 92 -1.21 20.51 -7.29
C GLY A 92 -0.32 19.37 -6.82
N VAL A 93 0.56 18.87 -7.69
CA VAL A 93 1.51 17.81 -7.33
C VAL A 93 2.53 18.30 -6.30
N ALA A 94 3.10 19.50 -6.46
CA ALA A 94 4.02 20.08 -5.48
C ALA A 94 3.40 20.19 -4.07
N GLY A 95 2.10 20.49 -3.97
CA GLY A 95 1.37 20.56 -2.70
C GLY A 95 1.03 19.21 -2.06
N SER A 96 1.31 18.09 -2.71
CA SER A 96 0.87 16.76 -2.25
C SER A 96 1.78 16.11 -1.19
N ALA A 97 2.94 16.69 -0.87
CA ALA A 97 3.95 16.09 0.00
C ALA A 97 3.41 15.67 1.39
N SER A 98 2.56 16.51 1.99
CA SER A 98 1.90 16.25 3.28
C SER A 98 0.90 15.10 3.20
N ALA A 99 0.11 15.01 2.13
CA ALA A 99 -0.84 13.93 1.95
C ALA A 99 -0.13 12.56 1.83
N ILE A 100 1.05 12.53 1.20
CA ILE A 100 1.85 11.31 1.03
C ILE A 100 2.37 10.78 2.36
N SER A 101 2.85 11.64 3.27
CA SER A 101 3.32 11.20 4.59
C SER A 101 2.19 10.64 5.44
N VAL A 102 1.03 11.31 5.43
CA VAL A 102 -0.17 10.85 6.14
C VAL A 102 -0.62 9.49 5.60
N PHE A 103 -0.64 9.33 4.27
CA PHE A 103 -1.03 8.07 3.63
C PHE A 103 -0.12 6.90 4.03
N GLY A 104 1.21 7.11 4.03
CA GLY A 104 2.15 6.05 4.44
C GLY A 104 1.92 5.54 5.86
N GLY A 105 1.61 6.44 6.81
CA GLY A 105 1.28 6.04 8.18
C GLY A 105 -0.06 5.30 8.28
N LEU A 106 -1.07 5.74 7.53
CA LEU A 106 -2.41 5.16 7.55
C LEU A 106 -2.44 3.73 6.99
N VAL A 107 -1.62 3.44 5.97
CA VAL A 107 -1.50 2.09 5.40
C VAL A 107 -0.99 1.08 6.43
N VAL A 108 0.03 1.43 7.22
CA VAL A 108 0.56 0.53 8.26
C VAL A 108 -0.49 0.20 9.31
N VAL A 109 -1.25 1.21 9.73
CA VAL A 109 -2.35 1.00 10.69
C VAL A 109 -3.40 0.07 10.11
N LEU A 110 -3.77 0.25 8.84
CA LEU A 110 -4.73 -0.61 8.16
C LEU A 110 -4.21 -2.05 8.05
N ASP A 111 -2.95 -2.25 7.66
CA ASP A 111 -2.33 -3.57 7.56
C ASP A 111 -2.38 -4.32 8.90
N LEU A 112 -2.07 -3.63 10.00
CA LEU A 112 -2.14 -4.20 11.35
C LEU A 112 -3.57 -4.59 11.74
N VAL A 113 -4.54 -3.71 11.48
CA VAL A 113 -5.96 -3.98 11.78
C VAL A 113 -6.44 -5.21 11.02
N VAL A 114 -6.16 -5.28 9.72
CA VAL A 114 -6.58 -6.40 8.87
C VAL A 114 -5.91 -7.70 9.31
N PHE A 115 -4.61 -7.65 9.64
CA PHE A 115 -3.89 -8.82 10.14
C PHE A 115 -4.49 -9.33 11.46
N LEU A 116 -4.78 -8.45 12.41
CA LEU A 116 -5.40 -8.82 13.69
C LEU A 116 -6.79 -9.42 13.51
N LEU A 117 -7.59 -8.89 12.58
CA LEU A 117 -8.90 -9.46 12.25
C LEU A 117 -8.76 -10.87 11.66
N ALA A 118 -7.82 -11.07 10.72
CA ALA A 118 -7.54 -12.39 10.15
C ALA A 118 -7.06 -13.38 11.23
N ALA A 119 -6.18 -12.94 12.13
CA ALA A 119 -5.69 -13.73 13.25
C ALA A 119 -6.82 -14.14 14.20
N ASN A 120 -7.66 -13.19 14.61
CA ASN A 120 -8.80 -13.47 15.48
C ASN A 120 -9.74 -14.52 14.87
N LEU A 121 -10.05 -14.39 13.58
CA LEU A 121 -10.99 -15.28 12.91
C LEU A 121 -10.42 -16.69 12.66
N LEU A 122 -9.13 -16.80 12.37
CA LEU A 122 -8.50 -18.10 12.11
C LEU A 122 -8.19 -18.87 13.40
N LEU A 123 -7.88 -18.16 14.49
CA LEU A 123 -7.45 -18.76 15.75
C LEU A 123 -8.56 -18.95 16.78
N SER A 124 -9.74 -18.35 16.57
CA SER A 124 -10.98 -18.69 17.31
C SER A 124 -11.51 -20.07 16.92
#